data_AF-A0A929FN72-F1
#
_entry.id   AF-A0A929FN72-F1
#
_cell.length_a   1.000
_cell.length_b   1.000
_cell.length_c   1.000
_cell.angle_alpha   90.00
_cell.angle_beta   90.00
_cell.angle_gamma   90.00
#
_symmetry.space_group_name_H-M   'P 1'
#
loop_
_entity.id
_entity.type
_entity.pdbx_description
1 polymer ?
#
loop_
_entity_poly.entity_id
_entity_poly.type
_entity_poly.pdbx_seq_one_letter_code
_entity_poly.pdbx_strand_id
1 'polypeptide(L)' 'MKRTATSESSQFYQDSQIWDSLKQAIAKSSGFQRWQVEHSVNDQLPPDNLEGRVRRYLRETLETLAY' A
#
# COMPACT_ATOMS: atom_id res chain seq x y z
N MET A 1 5.44 -37.62 9.94
CA MET A 1 5.41 -36.19 9.54
C MET A 1 4.48 -36.00 8.34
N LYS A 2 3.42 -35.18 8.45
CA LYS A 2 2.59 -34.79 7.28
C LYS A 2 1.81 -33.48 7.50
N ARG A 3 2.44 -32.40 7.03
CA ARG A 3 1.97 -31.18 6.32
C ARG A 3 0.73 -30.43 6.85
N THR A 4 0.99 -29.35 7.59
CA THR A 4 0.07 -28.25 7.92
C THR A 4 0.03 -27.18 6.82
N ALA A 5 -0.14 -27.54 5.54
CA ALA A 5 -0.05 -26.57 4.44
C ALA A 5 -1.37 -25.81 4.15
N THR A 6 -2.50 -26.28 4.66
CA THR A 6 -3.83 -25.73 4.29
C THR A 6 -4.19 -24.44 5.03
N SER A 7 -3.72 -24.25 6.27
CA SER A 7 -4.01 -23.03 7.04
C SER A 7 -3.19 -21.83 6.58
N GLU A 8 -1.94 -22.05 6.15
CA GLU A 8 -1.04 -20.98 5.71
C GLU A 8 -1.59 -20.28 4.45
N SER A 9 -2.07 -21.04 3.46
CA SER A 9 -2.65 -20.49 2.23
C SER A 9 -3.84 -19.56 2.50
N SER A 10 -4.78 -19.96 3.36
CA SER A 10 -5.96 -19.15 3.69
C SER A 10 -5.58 -17.84 4.39
N GLN A 11 -4.55 -17.88 5.23
CA GLN A 11 -4.04 -16.70 5.92
C GLN A 11 -3.37 -15.73 4.95
N PHE A 12 -2.58 -16.21 3.98
CA PHE A 12 -2.01 -15.37 2.92
C PHE A 12 -3.07 -14.70 2.05
N TYR A 13 -4.14 -15.41 1.68
CA TYR A 13 -5.26 -14.82 0.93
C TYR A 13 -5.96 -13.73 1.73
N GLN A 14 -6.18 -13.96 3.02
CA GLN A 14 -6.82 -12.99 3.89
C GLN A 14 -5.94 -11.75 4.10
N ASP A 15 -4.64 -11.93 4.32
CA ASP A 15 -3.67 -10.85 4.44
C ASP A 15 -3.57 -10.02 3.14
N SER A 16 -3.62 -10.67 1.98
CA SER A 16 -3.69 -9.98 0.68
C SER A 16 -4.96 -9.14 0.55
N GLN A 17 -6.11 -9.67 0.93
CA GLN A 17 -7.38 -8.94 0.88
C GLN A 17 -7.39 -7.74 1.84
N ILE A 18 -6.82 -7.90 3.04
CA ILE A 18 -6.64 -6.81 4.01
C ILE A 18 -5.73 -5.74 3.41
N TRP A 19 -4.60 -6.14 2.80
CA TRP A 19 -3.68 -5.23 2.14
C TRP A 19 -4.34 -4.46 0.99
N ASP A 20 -5.12 -5.13 0.14
CA ASP A 20 -5.86 -4.49 -0.95
C ASP A 20 -6.89 -3.48 -0.45
N SER A 21 -7.60 -3.82 0.64
CA SER A 21 -8.56 -2.92 1.27
C SER A 21 -7.87 -1.68 1.86
N LEU A 22 -6.71 -1.87 2.51
CA LEU A 22 -5.91 -0.79 3.07
C LEU A 22 -5.39 0.15 1.97
N LYS A 23 -4.83 -0.41 0.89
CA LYS A 23 -4.37 0.37 -0.27
C LYS A 23 -5.49 1.26 -0.82
N GLN A 24 -6.70 0.72 -0.97
CA GLN A 24 -7.85 1.49 -1.45
C GLN A 24 -8.29 2.57 -0.46
N ALA A 25 -8.30 2.28 0.84
CA ALA A 25 -8.64 3.27 1.87
C ALA A 25 -7.66 4.44 1.87
N ILE A 26 -6.35 4.15 1.78
CA ILE A 26 -5.30 5.16 1.66
C ILE A 26 -5.48 5.95 0.37
N ALA A 27 -5.70 5.28 -0.77
CA ALA A 27 -5.89 5.94 -2.06
C ALA A 27 -7.07 6.92 -2.09
N LYS A 28 -8.11 6.65 -1.29
CA LYS A 28 -9.30 7.51 -1.13
C LYS A 28 -9.12 8.59 -0.06
N SER A 29 -8.02 8.58 0.69
CA SER A 29 -7.77 9.57 1.72
C SER A 29 -7.34 10.90 1.12
N SER A 30 -7.78 12.00 1.73
CA SER A 30 -7.45 13.36 1.28
C SER A 30 -5.95 13.66 1.37
N GLY A 31 -5.24 13.09 2.35
CA GLY A 31 -3.79 13.21 2.49
C GLY A 31 -3.04 12.60 1.30
N PHE A 32 -3.41 11.37 0.92
CA PHE A 32 -2.80 10.69 -0.22
C PHE A 32 -3.11 11.38 -1.55
N GLN A 33 -4.34 11.84 -1.76
CA GLN A 33 -4.72 12.53 -2.99
C GLN A 33 -3.93 13.82 -3.20
N ARG A 34 -3.72 14.61 -2.13
CA ARG A 34 -2.90 15.83 -2.18
C ARG A 34 -1.44 15.52 -2.44
N TRP A 35 -0.89 14.56 -1.69
CA TRP A 35 0.48 14.07 -1.89
C TRP A 35 0.69 13.56 -3.32
N GLN A 36 -0.28 12.84 -3.88
CA GLN A 36 -0.20 12.37 -5.25
C GLN A 36 -0.11 13.54 -6.23
N VAL A 37 -0.90 14.62 -6.09
CA VAL A 37 -0.80 15.79 -6.99
C VAL A 37 0.56 16.46 -6.89
N GLU A 38 1.09 16.62 -5.67
CA GLU A 38 2.40 17.23 -5.42
C GLU A 38 3.55 16.39 -6.02
N HIS A 39 3.43 15.06 -5.97
CA HIS A 39 4.46 14.15 -6.47
C HIS A 39 4.26 13.70 -7.93
N SER A 40 3.06 13.83 -8.51
CA SER A 40 2.73 13.37 -9.88
C SER A 40 3.60 13.97 -10.97
N VAL A 41 4.15 15.16 -10.76
CA VAL A 41 5.03 15.84 -11.72
C VAL A 41 6.43 15.20 -11.78
N ASN A 42 6.86 14.55 -10.69
CA ASN A 42 8.18 13.92 -10.56
C ASN A 42 8.11 12.39 -10.46
N ASP A 43 6.90 11.83 -10.49
CA ASP A 43 6.69 10.40 -10.31
C ASP A 43 6.83 9.68 -11.66
N GLN A 44 7.89 8.88 -11.78
CA GLN A 44 8.13 8.02 -12.95
C GLN A 44 7.32 6.72 -12.88
N LEU A 45 6.48 6.53 -11.85
CA LEU A 45 5.69 5.31 -11.73
C LEU A 45 4.50 5.36 -12.71
N PRO A 46 4.15 4.22 -13.32
CA PRO A 46 2.98 4.14 -14.17
C PRO A 46 1.70 4.62 -13.46
N PRO A 47 0.73 5.17 -14.22
CA PRO A 47 -0.57 5.58 -13.69
C PRO A 47 -1.34 4.43 -13.03
N ASP A 48 -1.02 3.17 -13.35
CA ASP A 48 -1.61 1.97 -12.75
C ASP A 48 -0.89 1.46 -11.48
N ASN A 49 0.30 1.99 -11.14
CA ASN A 49 1.09 1.49 -10.01
C ASN A 49 0.65 2.09 -8.67
N LEU A 50 -0.58 1.78 -8.26
CA LEU A 50 -1.17 2.22 -6.99
C LEU A 50 -0.37 1.71 -5.79
N GLU A 51 0.12 0.48 -5.85
CA GLU A 51 0.93 -0.09 -4.77
C GLU A 51 2.23 0.71 -4.56
N GLY A 52 2.96 1.02 -5.64
CA GLY A 52 4.20 1.79 -5.56
C GLY A 52 3.99 3.17 -4.92
N ARG A 53 2.93 3.88 -5.33
CA ARG A 53 2.59 5.18 -4.74
C ARG A 53 2.15 5.08 -3.28
N VAL A 54 1.32 4.10 -2.92
CA VAL A 54 0.92 3.87 -1.52
C VAL A 54 2.14 3.58 -0.64
N ARG A 55 3.07 2.74 -1.10
CA ARG A 55 4.30 2.43 -0.34
C ARG A 55 5.21 3.64 -0.18
N ARG A 56 5.33 4.48 -1.21
CA ARG A 56 6.10 5.72 -1.15
C ARG A 56 5.47 6.72 -0.18
N TYR A 57 4.17 6.95 -0.28
CA TYR A 57 3.43 7.80 0.65
C TYR A 57 3.59 7.35 2.10
N LEU A 58 3.45 6.04 2.36
CA LEU A 58 3.65 5.48 3.71
C LEU A 58 5.08 5.69 4.21
N ARG A 59 6.08 5.50 3.35
CA ARG A 59 7.48 5.75 3.72
C ARG A 59 7.70 7.22 4.10
N GLU A 60 7.31 8.15 3.25
CA GLU A 60 7.54 9.58 3.46
C GLU A 60 6.74 10.11 4.67
N THR A 61 5.51 9.63 4.88
CA THR A 61 4.71 10.00 6.06
C THR A 61 5.27 9.42 7.36
N LEU A 62 5.80 8.20 7.34
CA LEU A 62 6.46 7.61 8.52
C LEU A 62 7.79 8.28 8.84
N GLU A 63 8.58 8.66 7.82
CA GLU A 63 9.81 9.44 8.01
C GLU A 63 9.54 10.80 8.65
N THR A 64 8.41 11.44 8.30
CA THR A 64 8.00 12.73 8.87
C THR A 64 7.58 12.64 10.34
N LEU A 65 7.09 11.47 10.80
CA LEU A 65 6.66 11.25 12.18
C LEU A 65 7.77 10.68 13.09
N ALA A 66 8.90 10.26 12.52
CA ALA A 66 10.03 9.70 13.25
C ALA A 66 11.04 10.75 13.73
N TYR A 67 10.69 12.04 13.62
CA TYR A 67 11.49 13.19 14.05
C TYR A 67 10.87 13.85 15.28
#